data_AF-A0A7S1LLV1-F1
#
_entry.id   AF-A0A7S1LLV1-F1
#
_cell.length_a   1.000
_cell.length_b   1.000
_cell.length_c   1.000
_cell.angle_alpha   90.00
_cell.angle_beta   90.00
_cell.angle_gamma   90.00
#
_symmetry.space_group_name_H-M   'P 1'
#
loop_
_entity.id
_entity.type
_entity.pdbx_description
1 polymer ?
#
loop_
_entity_poly.entity_id
_entity_poly.type
_entity_poly.pdbx_seq_one_letter_code
_entity_poly.pdbx_strand_id
1 'polypeptide(L)'
;AINVLSSSKALANKIAAKQEIAEVTEKQIDEARQGYVPVAFQGSILFFCIADLANIDPMYQYSLPFFNGLFLQTFDKAPPSDDLEQRIENLNDTFKYMLYCNICRSLFEKHKTLFSFLLCMRGLLAMDGAEHDDYRFLLTGGVSMEEPPPK
;
A
#
# COMPACT_ATOMS: atom_id res chain seq x y z
N ALA A 1 -55.71 -2.86 17.79
CA ALA A 1 -55.37 -1.99 16.64
C ALA A 1 -54.55 -0.76 17.06
N ILE A 2 -55.07 0.11 17.95
CA ILE A 2 -54.42 1.38 18.34
C ILE A 2 -53.01 1.20 18.95
N ASN A 3 -52.83 0.22 19.84
CA ASN A 3 -51.51 -0.05 20.45
C ASN A 3 -50.45 -0.54 19.43
N VAL A 4 -50.87 -1.31 18.42
CA VAL A 4 -49.97 -1.82 17.36
C VAL A 4 -49.54 -0.69 16.42
N LEU A 5 -50.44 0.25 16.14
CA LEU A 5 -50.13 1.43 15.32
C LEU A 5 -49.18 2.38 16.07
N SER A 6 -49.41 2.59 17.37
CA SER A 6 -48.54 3.41 18.22
C SER A 6 -47.13 2.82 18.32
N SER A 7 -47.00 1.51 18.55
CA SER A 7 -45.70 0.83 18.60
C SER A 7 -44.97 0.86 17.25
N SER A 8 -45.71 0.71 16.13
CA SER A 8 -45.15 0.80 14.78
C SER A 8 -44.61 2.20 14.48
N LYS A 9 -45.34 3.25 14.89
CA LYS A 9 -44.89 4.65 14.74
C LYS A 9 -43.66 4.94 15.60
N ALA A 10 -43.62 4.46 16.84
CA ALA A 10 -42.47 4.62 17.72
C ALA A 10 -41.22 3.89 17.17
N LEU A 11 -41.41 2.69 16.60
CA LEU A 11 -40.34 1.95 15.94
C LEU A 11 -39.82 2.68 14.69
N ALA A 12 -40.73 3.18 13.85
CA ALA A 12 -40.36 3.94 12.66
C ALA A 12 -39.53 5.19 13.01
N ASN A 13 -39.94 5.96 14.03
CA ASN A 13 -39.18 7.10 14.51
C ASN A 13 -37.79 6.70 15.05
N LYS A 14 -37.70 5.56 15.75
CA LYS A 14 -36.43 5.03 16.24
C LYS A 14 -35.50 4.59 15.10
N ILE A 15 -36.06 4.02 14.03
CA ILE A 15 -35.30 3.65 12.83
C ILE A 15 -34.80 4.92 12.14
N ALA A 16 -35.66 5.93 11.95
CA ALA A 16 -35.27 7.20 11.32
C ALA A 16 -34.12 7.89 12.08
N ALA A 17 -34.20 7.98 13.41
CA ALA A 17 -33.12 8.56 14.21
C ALA A 17 -31.80 7.77 14.12
N LYS A 18 -31.88 6.43 14.06
CA LYS A 18 -30.68 5.59 13.86
C LYS A 18 -30.08 5.74 12.46
N GLN A 19 -30.94 5.93 11.45
CA GLN A 19 -30.51 6.13 10.07
C GLN A 19 -29.71 7.43 9.93
N GLU A 20 -30.18 8.51 10.54
CA GLU A 20 -29.47 9.80 10.54
C GLU A 20 -28.07 9.70 11.19
N ILE A 21 -27.96 9.00 12.33
CA ILE A 21 -26.66 8.75 12.97
C ILE A 21 -25.75 7.89 12.09
N ALA A 22 -26.30 6.87 11.43
CA ALA A 22 -25.55 5.99 10.56
C ALA A 22 -24.97 6.74 9.36
N GLU A 23 -25.74 7.64 8.74
CA GLU A 23 -25.29 8.45 7.60
C GLU A 23 -24.13 9.38 7.99
N VAL A 24 -24.22 10.03 9.16
CA VAL A 24 -23.12 10.87 9.66
C VAL A 24 -21.86 10.03 9.95
N THR A 25 -22.03 8.85 10.57
CA THR A 25 -20.92 7.96 10.89
C THR A 25 -20.26 7.39 9.63
N GLU A 26 -21.06 7.03 8.63
CA GLU A 26 -20.59 6.54 7.34
C GLU A 26 -19.72 7.59 6.64
N LYS A 27 -20.15 8.85 6.63
CA LYS A 27 -19.37 9.94 6.07
C LYS A 27 -18.02 10.11 6.78
N GLN A 28 -18.00 10.04 8.12
CA GLN A 28 -16.76 10.13 8.90
C GLN A 28 -15.80 8.96 8.61
N ILE A 29 -16.34 7.74 8.46
CA ILE A 29 -15.56 6.56 8.09
C ILE A 29 -14.98 6.74 6.69
N ASP A 30 -15.77 7.26 5.74
CA ASP A 30 -15.30 7.44 4.37
C ASP A 30 -14.21 8.50 4.28
N GLU A 31 -14.36 9.62 5.00
CA GLU A 31 -13.33 10.67 5.11
C GLU A 31 -12.03 10.10 5.69
N ALA A 32 -12.10 9.35 6.79
CA ALA A 32 -10.94 8.69 7.38
C ALA A 32 -10.31 7.67 6.41
N ARG A 33 -11.13 6.87 5.72
CA ARG A 33 -10.68 5.89 4.74
C ARG A 33 -9.91 6.55 3.61
N GLN A 34 -10.46 7.62 3.03
CA GLN A 34 -9.83 8.38 1.94
C GLN A 34 -8.44 8.90 2.36
N GLY A 35 -8.31 9.40 3.59
CA GLY A 35 -7.02 9.83 4.14
C GLY A 35 -5.93 8.77 4.12
N TYR A 36 -6.26 7.50 4.36
CA TYR A 36 -5.29 6.39 4.40
C TYR A 36 -5.15 5.61 3.08
N VAL A 37 -5.93 5.92 2.04
CA VAL A 37 -5.79 5.30 0.71
C VAL A 37 -4.35 5.36 0.17
N PRO A 38 -3.59 6.47 0.31
CA PRO A 38 -2.20 6.53 -0.15
C PRO A 38 -1.29 5.46 0.46
N VAL A 39 -1.48 5.15 1.75
CA VAL A 39 -0.71 4.09 2.44
C VAL A 39 -1.04 2.72 1.85
N ALA A 40 -2.31 2.45 1.58
CA ALA A 40 -2.74 1.20 0.95
C ALA A 40 -2.20 1.07 -0.49
N PHE A 41 -2.19 2.18 -1.24
CA PHE A 41 -1.61 2.22 -2.59
C PHE A 41 -0.12 1.86 -2.55
N GLN A 42 0.67 2.53 -1.69
CA GLN A 42 2.09 2.21 -1.51
C GLN A 42 2.31 0.76 -1.05
N GLY A 43 1.49 0.27 -0.11
CA GLY A 43 1.53 -1.12 0.33
C GLY A 43 1.34 -2.11 -0.83
N SER A 44 0.42 -1.84 -1.74
CA SER A 44 0.17 -2.70 -2.90
C SER A 44 1.38 -2.82 -3.83
N ILE A 45 2.05 -1.70 -4.11
CA ILE A 45 3.28 -1.64 -4.93
C ILE A 45 4.39 -2.46 -4.30
N LEU A 46 4.57 -2.31 -2.97
CA LEU A 46 5.59 -3.04 -2.22
C LEU A 46 5.31 -4.54 -2.17
N PHE A 47 4.04 -4.95 -2.07
CA PHE A 47 3.66 -6.35 -2.15
C PHE A 47 4.03 -6.97 -3.50
N PHE A 48 3.67 -6.32 -4.60
CA PHE A 48 4.02 -6.83 -5.93
C PHE A 48 5.54 -6.80 -6.17
N CYS A 49 6.25 -5.81 -5.62
CA CYS A 49 7.71 -5.77 -5.68
C CYS A 49 8.35 -7.02 -5.04
N ILE A 50 7.84 -7.50 -3.90
CA ILE A 50 8.37 -8.72 -3.26
C ILE A 50 7.85 -10.00 -3.91
N ALA A 51 6.64 -9.99 -4.48
CA ALA A 51 6.09 -11.14 -5.21
C ALA A 51 6.90 -11.44 -6.47
N ASP A 52 7.37 -10.38 -7.16
CA ASP A 52 8.21 -10.49 -8.35
C ASP A 52 9.60 -11.08 -8.07
N LEU A 53 10.06 -11.15 -6.80
CA LEU A 53 11.34 -11.75 -6.44
C LEU A 53 11.41 -13.25 -6.74
N ALA A 54 10.27 -13.93 -6.80
CA ALA A 54 10.20 -15.34 -7.20
C ALA A 54 10.72 -15.58 -8.63
N ASN A 55 10.74 -14.54 -9.48
CA ASN A 55 11.33 -14.60 -10.82
C ASN A 55 12.87 -14.60 -10.81
N ILE A 56 13.49 -14.13 -9.73
CA ILE A 56 14.95 -14.18 -9.54
C ILE A 56 15.37 -15.56 -9.04
N ASP A 57 14.67 -16.06 -8.03
CA ASP A 57 14.88 -17.38 -7.47
C ASP A 57 13.54 -17.90 -6.91
N PRO A 58 13.08 -19.11 -7.28
CA PRO A 58 11.82 -19.67 -6.78
C PRO A 58 11.72 -19.75 -5.26
N MET A 59 12.85 -19.72 -4.54
CA MET A 59 12.88 -19.72 -3.08
C MET A 59 12.41 -18.38 -2.48
N TYR A 60 12.37 -17.28 -3.24
CA TYR A 60 11.94 -15.96 -2.79
C TYR A 60 10.43 -15.74 -2.94
N GLN A 61 9.67 -16.66 -2.36
CA GLN A 61 8.22 -16.60 -2.39
C GLN A 61 7.67 -16.18 -1.03
N TYR A 62 6.90 -15.10 -1.02
CA TYR A 62 6.26 -14.56 0.17
C TYR A 62 4.75 -14.59 0.03
N SER A 63 4.05 -14.94 1.10
CA SER A 63 2.60 -15.05 1.10
C SER A 63 1.95 -13.72 1.50
N LEU A 64 0.74 -13.47 1.00
CA LEU A 64 -0.06 -12.31 1.40
C LEU A 64 -0.34 -12.29 2.92
N PRO A 65 -0.65 -13.42 3.60
CA PRO A 65 -0.79 -13.42 5.06
C PRO A 65 0.47 -12.96 5.80
N PHE A 66 1.66 -13.37 5.36
CA PHE A 66 2.92 -12.89 5.93
C PHE A 66 3.06 -11.38 5.76
N PHE A 67 2.81 -10.88 4.55
CA PHE A 67 2.87 -9.46 4.24
C PHE A 67 1.89 -8.65 5.08
N ASN A 68 0.63 -9.09 5.18
CA ASN A 68 -0.39 -8.45 6.00
C ASN A 68 -0.02 -8.45 7.49
N GLY A 69 0.55 -9.55 7.98
CA GLY A 69 1.04 -9.62 9.35
C GLY A 69 2.14 -8.58 9.63
N LEU A 70 3.04 -8.37 8.67
CA LEU A 70 4.09 -7.34 8.78
C LEU A 70 3.52 -5.92 8.66
N PHE A 71 2.55 -5.72 7.78
CA PHE A 71 1.87 -4.44 7.58
C PHE A 71 1.11 -4.02 8.84
N LEU A 72 0.36 -4.93 9.47
CA LEU A 72 -0.34 -4.67 10.73
C LEU A 72 0.62 -4.28 11.86
N GLN A 73 1.77 -4.94 11.99
CA GLN A 73 2.80 -4.58 12.97
C GLN A 73 3.37 -3.17 12.77
N THR A 74 3.22 -2.58 11.59
CA THR A 74 3.69 -1.22 11.31
C THR A 74 2.87 -0.20 12.08
N PHE A 75 1.57 -0.41 12.23
CA PHE A 75 0.71 0.55 12.94
C PHE A 75 1.10 0.71 14.40
N ASP A 76 1.55 -0.37 15.02
CA ASP A 76 2.04 -0.40 16.41
C ASP A 76 3.44 0.21 16.55
N LYS A 77 4.30 0.04 15.54
CA LYS A 77 5.71 0.49 15.59
C LYS A 77 5.94 1.90 15.07
N ALA A 78 5.10 2.37 14.15
CA ALA A 78 5.24 3.67 13.56
C ALA A 78 4.92 4.76 14.59
N PRO A 79 5.73 5.84 14.66
CA PRO A 79 5.46 6.95 15.57
C PRO A 79 4.06 7.55 15.35
N PRO A 80 3.25 7.71 16.41
CA PRO A 80 1.95 8.36 16.31
C PRO A 80 2.11 9.84 15.95
N SER A 81 1.11 10.41 15.26
CA SER A 81 1.03 11.82 14.93
C SER A 81 -0.43 12.22 14.85
N ASP A 82 -0.75 13.41 15.35
CA ASP A 82 -2.09 14.03 15.21
C ASP A 82 -2.29 14.64 13.82
N ASP A 83 -1.19 14.97 13.14
CA ASP A 83 -1.20 15.37 11.74
C ASP A 83 -1.23 14.13 10.82
N LEU A 84 -2.24 14.08 9.95
CA LEU A 84 -2.50 12.93 9.07
C LEU A 84 -1.38 12.72 8.05
N GLU A 85 -0.87 13.79 7.44
CA GLU A 85 0.21 13.70 6.44
C GLU A 85 1.48 13.13 7.07
N GLN A 86 1.88 13.65 8.23
CA GLN A 86 3.01 13.12 8.98
C GLN A 86 2.78 11.68 9.44
N ARG A 87 1.54 11.32 9.83
CA ARG A 87 1.20 9.94 10.20
C ARG A 87 1.36 8.98 9.01
N ILE A 88 0.93 9.40 7.82
CA ILE A 88 1.07 8.64 6.57
C ILE A 88 2.55 8.41 6.25
N GLU A 89 3.38 9.46 6.33
CA GLU A 89 4.82 9.36 6.11
C GLU A 89 5.47 8.39 7.10
N ASN A 90 5.17 8.53 8.40
CA ASN A 90 5.68 7.65 9.45
C ASN A 90 5.34 6.18 9.20
N LEU A 91 4.10 5.89 8.79
CA LEU A 91 3.65 4.53 8.46
C LEU A 91 4.40 3.98 7.25
N ASN A 92 4.50 4.77 6.18
CA ASN A 92 5.16 4.38 4.95
C ASN A 92 6.65 4.11 5.16
N ASP A 93 7.35 4.96 5.91
CA ASP A 93 8.78 4.80 6.19
C ASP A 93 9.06 3.62 7.11
N THR A 94 8.27 3.48 8.17
CA THR A 94 8.37 2.35 9.09
C THR A 94 8.12 1.04 8.34
N PHE A 95 7.10 0.99 7.48
CA PHE A 95 6.78 -0.21 6.72
C PHE A 95 7.87 -0.55 5.70
N LYS A 96 8.33 0.45 4.92
CA LYS A 96 9.44 0.28 3.96
C LYS A 96 10.67 -0.34 4.63
N TYR A 97 11.08 0.22 5.77
CA TYR A 97 12.23 -0.27 6.52
C TYR A 97 12.00 -1.68 7.07
N MET A 98 10.84 -1.92 7.69
CA MET A 98 10.49 -3.24 8.21
C MET A 98 10.46 -4.32 7.13
N LEU A 99 9.86 -4.00 5.98
CA LEU A 99 9.82 -4.88 4.82
C LEU A 99 11.23 -5.18 4.33
N TYR A 100 12.04 -4.14 4.13
CA TYR A 100 13.43 -4.29 3.71
C TYR A 100 14.20 -5.25 4.62
N CYS A 101 14.17 -5.02 5.93
CA CYS A 101 14.88 -5.85 6.89
C CYS A 101 14.37 -7.29 6.90
N ASN A 102 13.06 -7.52 6.82
CA ASN A 102 12.51 -8.89 6.86
C ASN A 102 12.85 -9.68 5.60
N ILE A 103 12.77 -9.06 4.42
CA ILE A 103 13.10 -9.71 3.16
C ILE A 103 14.62 -9.97 3.08
N CYS A 104 15.46 -8.97 3.39
CA CYS A 104 16.92 -9.12 3.37
C CYS A 104 17.47 -10.19 4.33
N ARG A 105 16.74 -10.56 5.39
CA ARG A 105 17.13 -11.70 6.26
C ARG A 105 17.05 -13.06 5.54
N SER A 106 16.17 -13.17 4.55
CA SER A 106 15.93 -14.39 3.78
C SER A 106 16.63 -14.42 2.41
N LEU A 107 17.10 -13.27 1.92
CA LEU A 107 17.80 -13.18 0.63
C LEU A 107 19.28 -13.57 0.74
N PHE A 108 19.82 -14.14 -0.35
CA PHE A 108 21.27 -14.27 -0.51
C PHE A 108 21.91 -12.89 -0.66
N GLU A 109 23.14 -12.73 -0.16
CA GLU A 109 23.87 -11.45 -0.15
C GLU A 109 23.93 -10.80 -1.54
N LYS A 110 24.21 -11.60 -2.58
CA LYS A 110 24.26 -11.15 -3.98
C LYS A 110 22.98 -10.49 -4.50
N HIS A 111 21.82 -10.73 -3.87
CA HIS A 111 20.54 -10.18 -4.30
C HIS A 111 20.04 -9.03 -3.42
N LYS A 112 20.71 -8.71 -2.31
CA LYS A 112 20.26 -7.63 -1.41
C LYS A 112 20.34 -6.25 -2.04
N THR A 113 21.43 -5.96 -2.76
CA THR A 113 21.58 -4.68 -3.49
C THR A 113 20.53 -4.54 -4.60
N LEU A 114 20.27 -5.62 -5.34
CA LEU A 114 19.22 -5.64 -6.36
C LEU A 114 17.85 -5.35 -5.74
N PHE A 115 17.53 -6.00 -4.62
CA PHE A 115 16.26 -5.75 -3.94
C PHE A 115 16.15 -4.31 -3.41
N SER A 116 17.22 -3.74 -2.83
CA SER A 116 17.25 -2.34 -2.40
C SER A 116 16.96 -1.38 -3.56
N PHE A 117 17.57 -1.62 -4.72
CA PHE A 117 17.31 -0.86 -5.94
C PHE A 117 15.85 -0.99 -6.41
N LEU A 118 15.32 -2.22 -6.48
CA LEU A 118 13.92 -2.46 -6.89
C LEU A 118 12.92 -1.79 -5.94
N LEU A 119 13.15 -1.90 -4.62
CA LEU A 119 12.31 -1.28 -3.60
C LEU A 119 12.24 0.24 -3.75
N CYS A 120 13.39 0.88 -4.02
CA CYS A 120 13.48 2.32 -4.23
C CYS A 120 12.82 2.74 -5.55
N MET A 121 13.18 2.10 -6.67
CA MET A 121 12.66 2.46 -7.99
C MET A 121 11.17 2.23 -8.12
N ARG A 122 10.62 1.13 -7.58
CA ARG A 122 9.18 0.87 -7.60
C ARG A 122 8.41 1.93 -6.80
N GLY A 123 8.98 2.40 -5.69
CA GLY A 123 8.41 3.51 -4.91
C GLY A 123 8.43 4.84 -5.68
N LEU A 124 9.57 5.19 -6.29
CA LEU A 124 9.72 6.43 -7.06
C LEU A 124 8.80 6.48 -8.28
N LEU A 125 8.76 5.40 -9.07
CA LEU A 125 7.88 5.32 -10.25
C LEU A 125 6.40 5.46 -9.88
N ALA A 126 6.00 4.93 -8.72
CA ALA A 126 4.62 5.04 -8.27
C ALA A 126 4.22 6.44 -7.80
N MET A 127 5.19 7.24 -7.37
CA MET A 127 4.98 8.62 -6.93
C MET A 127 5.30 9.63 -8.05
N ASP A 128 5.45 9.17 -9.29
CA ASP A 128 5.87 9.97 -10.44
C ASP A 128 7.20 10.72 -10.21
N GLY A 129 8.04 10.17 -9.32
CA GLY A 129 9.33 10.75 -8.92
C GLY A 129 10.50 10.30 -9.79
N ALA A 130 10.25 9.47 -10.80
CA ALA A 130 11.24 9.03 -11.78
C ALA A 130 10.56 8.78 -13.13
N GLU A 131 11.22 9.17 -14.22
CA GLU A 131 10.72 8.91 -15.55
C GLU A 131 10.92 7.43 -15.93
N HIS A 132 9.96 6.87 -16.66
CA HIS A 132 10.05 5.50 -17.16
C HIS A 132 11.24 5.30 -18.09
N ASP A 133 11.64 6.33 -18.83
CA ASP A 133 12.79 6.31 -19.73
C ASP A 133 14.10 6.23 -18.96
N ASP A 134 14.24 6.97 -17.84
CA ASP A 134 15.39 6.86 -16.95
C ASP A 134 15.50 5.46 -16.34
N TYR A 135 14.38 4.91 -15.88
CA TYR A 135 14.37 3.53 -15.38
C TYR A 135 14.79 2.53 -16.48
N ARG A 136 14.27 2.69 -17.70
CA ARG A 136 14.64 1.84 -18.83
C ARG A 136 16.11 2.00 -19.21
N PHE A 137 16.64 3.22 -19.15
CA PHE A 137 18.04 3.51 -19.38
C PHE A 137 18.93 2.80 -18.35
N LEU A 138 18.58 2.87 -17.06
CA LEU A 138 19.31 2.15 -16.00
C LEU A 138 19.31 0.63 -16.21
N LEU A 139 18.25 0.06 -16.77
CA LEU A 139 18.16 -1.38 -17.04
C LEU A 139 18.88 -1.82 -18.32
N THR A 140 18.93 -0.95 -19.33
CA THR A 140 19.38 -1.32 -20.68
C THR A 140 20.69 -0.67 -21.09
N GLY A 141 21.23 0.27 -20.30
CA GLY A 141 22.49 0.96 -20.58
C GLY A 141 22.46 1.82 -21.84
N GLY A 142 21.26 2.19 -22.31
CA GLY A 142 21.11 3.06 -23.49
C GLY A 142 21.44 2.38 -24.82
N VAL A 143 21.12 1.09 -25.00
CA VAL A 143 21.18 0.45 -26.33
C VAL A 143 20.26 1.21 -27.29
N SER A 144 20.85 2.08 -28.10
CA SER A 144 20.24 2.51 -29.36
C SER A 144 20.18 1.26 -30.23
N MET A 145 18.98 0.87 -30.68
CA MET A 145 18.89 -0.06 -31.79
C MET A 145 19.63 0.59 -32.95
N GLU A 146 20.82 0.11 -33.31
CA GLU A 146 21.46 0.51 -34.57
C GLU A 146 20.44 0.22 -35.67
N GLU A 147 19.90 1.26 -36.30
CA GLU A 147 19.07 1.09 -37.49
C GLU A 147 19.89 0.26 -38.49
N PRO A 148 19.35 -0.87 -38.99
CA PRO A 148 20.10 -1.70 -39.93
C PRO A 148 20.39 -0.86 -41.18
N PRO A 149 21.61 -0.96 -41.76
CA PRO A 149 22.03 -0.11 -42.86
C PRO A 149 21.05 -0.26 -44.04
N PRO A 150 20.73 0.84 -44.74
CA PRO A 150 19.82 0.80 -45.88
C PRO A 150 20.38 -0.15 -46.95
N LYS A 151 19.50 -1.03 -47.44
CA LYS A 151 19.79 -2.02 -48.49
C LYS A 151 20.22 -1.37 -49.80
#